data_AF-A0A0H5RDI9-F1
#
_entry.id   AF-A0A0H5RDI9-F1
#
_cell.length_a   1.000
_cell.length_b   1.000
_cell.length_c   1.000
_cell.angle_alpha   90.00
_cell.angle_beta   90.00
_cell.angle_gamma   90.00
#
_symmetry.space_group_name_H-M   'P 1'
#
loop_
_entity.id
_entity.type
_entity.pdbx_description
1 polymer ?
#
loop_
_entity_poly.entity_id
_entity_poly.type
_entity_poly.pdbx_seq_one_letter_code
_entity_poly.pdbx_strand_id
1 'polypeptide(L)'
;DEVEYLLVSLDSQNKTAKLLMKGVEVLHQLENLSESVANKAVFHPEYGRFMIETTPGGPYRGFTSDLSFVEANMIYRRHLIQSVLDCDNYRLLSMASFPLLGTDKHCD
;
A
#
# COMPACT_ATOMS: atom_id res chain seq x y z
N ASP A 1 1.67 -6.13 -13.35
CA ASP A 1 1.36 -4.71 -13.09
C ASP A 1 2.15 -4.28 -11.87
N GLU A 2 2.23 -2.97 -11.65
CA GLU A 2 2.86 -2.37 -10.48
C GLU A 2 1.87 -1.31 -9.96
N VAL A 3 1.70 -1.25 -8.63
CA VAL A 3 0.76 -0.33 -8.01
C VAL A 3 1.42 0.34 -6.81
N GLU A 4 1.39 1.66 -6.83
CA GLU A 4 1.85 2.50 -5.73
C GLU A 4 0.67 2.95 -4.86
N TYR A 5 0.94 3.03 -3.56
CA TYR A 5 -0.01 3.49 -2.58
C TYR A 5 0.58 4.58 -1.69
N LEU A 6 -0.30 5.49 -1.26
CA LEU A 6 -0.06 6.43 -0.19
C LEU A 6 -0.65 5.89 1.12
N LEU A 7 0.15 5.91 2.17
CA LEU A 7 -0.28 5.69 3.55
C LEU A 7 -0.80 7.01 4.12
N VAL A 8 -2.03 6.99 4.61
CA VAL A 8 -2.72 8.19 5.09
C VAL A 8 -3.38 7.93 6.44
N SER A 9 -3.22 8.85 7.38
CA SER A 9 -4.00 8.93 8.61
C SER A 9 -5.20 9.84 8.40
N LEU A 10 -6.41 9.31 8.59
CA LEU A 10 -7.67 10.04 8.50
C LEU A 10 -8.27 10.23 9.88
N ASP A 11 -8.12 11.44 10.44
CA ASP A 11 -8.73 11.81 11.71
C ASP A 11 -10.13 12.38 11.46
N SER A 12 -11.15 11.57 11.80
CA SER A 12 -12.55 11.95 11.66
C SER A 12 -13.01 13.02 12.66
N GLN A 13 -12.39 13.09 13.84
CA GLN A 13 -12.75 14.06 14.88
C GLN A 13 -12.26 15.46 14.50
N ASN A 14 -10.99 15.57 14.10
CA ASN A 14 -10.38 16.84 13.69
C ASN A 14 -10.60 17.15 12.20
N LYS A 15 -11.20 16.23 11.44
CA LYS A 15 -11.44 16.34 10.00
C LYS A 15 -10.15 16.61 9.21
N THR A 16 -9.09 15.87 9.54
CA THR A 16 -7.79 16.01 8.88
C THR A 16 -7.39 14.72 8.16
N ALA A 17 -6.63 14.89 7.09
CA ALA A 17 -5.97 13.81 6.37
C ALA A 17 -4.48 14.16 6.29
N LYS A 18 -3.61 13.23 6.70
CA LYS A 18 -2.16 13.43 6.74
C LYS A 18 -1.43 12.22 6.19
N LEU A 19 -0.30 12.45 5.54
CA LEU A 19 0.60 11.38 5.13
C LEU A 19 1.19 10.68 6.37
N LEU A 20 1.11 9.37 6.36
CA LEU A 20 1.59 8.51 7.43
C LEU A 20 3.02 8.06 7.11
N MET A 21 4.01 8.56 7.86
CA MET A 21 5.45 8.32 7.63
C MET A 21 5.94 6.94 8.15
N LYS A 22 5.12 5.89 7.99
CA LYS A 22 5.36 4.54 8.52
C LYS A 22 5.67 3.48 7.45
N GLY A 23 6.04 3.89 6.24
CA GLY A 23 6.27 2.95 5.13
C GLY A 23 7.31 1.88 5.45
N VAL A 24 8.40 2.25 6.13
CA VAL A 24 9.48 1.31 6.51
C VAL A 24 8.98 0.26 7.50
N GLU A 25 8.24 0.70 8.52
CA GLU A 25 7.68 -0.16 9.55
C GLU A 25 6.65 -1.13 8.98
N VAL A 26 5.79 -0.64 8.09
CA VAL A 26 4.80 -1.46 7.39
C VAL A 26 5.48 -2.49 6.49
N LEU A 27 6.51 -2.09 5.72
CA LEU A 27 7.28 -3.03 4.89
C LEU A 27 7.94 -4.11 5.73
N HIS A 28 8.56 -3.75 6.86
CA HIS A 28 9.15 -4.73 7.77
C HIS A 28 8.10 -5.70 8.33
N GLN A 29 6.89 -5.24 8.64
CA GLN A 29 5.79 -6.13 9.04
C GLN A 29 5.35 -7.07 7.91
N LEU A 30 5.30 -6.57 6.67
CA LEU A 30 4.95 -7.36 5.48
C LEU A 30 6.00 -8.44 5.16
N GLU A 31 7.29 -8.14 5.32
CA GLU A 31 8.38 -9.11 5.15
C GLU A 31 8.32 -10.26 6.15
N ASN A 32 7.78 -9.99 7.35
CA ASN A 32 7.61 -10.99 8.40
C ASN A 32 6.34 -11.85 8.22
N LEU A 33 5.54 -11.63 7.17
CA LEU A 33 4.43 -12.52 6.84
C LEU A 33 4.95 -13.86 6.28
N SER A 34 4.15 -14.92 6.43
CA SER A 34 4.54 -16.28 6.04
C SER A 34 5.03 -16.39 4.59
N GLU A 35 5.92 -17.34 4.29
CA GLU A 35 6.40 -17.63 2.92
C GLU A 35 5.27 -17.85 1.89
N SER A 36 4.10 -18.30 2.33
CA SER A 36 2.93 -18.47 1.45
C SER A 36 2.43 -17.16 0.83
N VAL A 37 2.71 -16.03 1.47
CA VAL A 37 2.42 -14.67 1.01
C VAL A 37 3.46 -14.20 0.00
N ALA A 38 4.74 -14.48 0.26
CA ALA A 38 5.86 -14.09 -0.61
C ALA A 38 5.73 -14.65 -2.04
N ASN A 39 5.11 -15.82 -2.21
CA ASN A 39 4.87 -16.41 -3.52
C ASN A 39 3.76 -15.70 -4.34
N LYS A 40 2.99 -14.80 -3.73
CA LYS A 40 1.79 -14.18 -4.35
C LYS A 40 1.88 -12.67 -4.47
N ALA A 41 2.74 -12.03 -3.69
CA ALA A 41 2.90 -10.58 -3.64
C ALA A 41 4.34 -10.20 -3.28
N VAL A 42 4.84 -9.13 -3.89
CA VAL A 42 6.09 -8.48 -3.50
C VAL A 42 5.78 -7.03 -3.13
N PHE A 43 6.46 -6.52 -2.10
CA PHE A 43 6.31 -5.16 -1.61
C PHE A 43 7.67 -4.46 -1.67
N HIS A 44 7.68 -3.22 -2.13
CA HIS A 44 8.89 -2.44 -2.32
C HIS A 44 8.79 -1.09 -1.61
N PRO A 45 9.90 -0.57 -1.05
CA PRO A 45 9.97 0.84 -0.68
C PRO A 45 9.91 1.71 -1.92
N GLU A 46 9.33 2.89 -1.78
CA GLU A 46 9.30 3.91 -2.84
C GLU A 46 9.82 5.25 -2.28
N TYR A 47 9.99 6.27 -3.13
CA TYR A 47 10.66 7.52 -2.74
C TYR A 47 10.12 8.15 -1.44
N GLY A 48 8.79 8.15 -1.26
CA GLY A 48 8.15 8.67 -0.05
C GLY A 48 8.18 7.68 1.10
N ARG A 49 8.54 8.13 2.32
CA ARG A 49 8.36 7.34 3.56
C ARG A 49 6.90 6.98 3.90
N PHE A 50 5.97 7.57 3.17
CA PHE A 50 4.53 7.30 3.22
C PHE A 50 4.05 6.46 2.03
N MET A 51 4.97 5.95 1.20
CA MET A 51 4.64 5.20 -0.01
C MET A 51 4.99 3.73 0.16
N ILE A 52 4.18 2.88 -0.49
CA ILE A 52 4.45 1.46 -0.68
C ILE A 52 4.12 1.13 -2.12
N GLU A 53 5.07 0.54 -2.83
CA GLU A 53 4.81 -0.11 -4.11
C GLU A 53 4.60 -1.61 -3.89
N THR A 54 3.77 -2.21 -4.74
CA THR A 54 3.65 -3.67 -4.79
C THR A 54 3.53 -4.18 -6.21
N THR A 55 4.01 -5.41 -6.39
CA THR A 55 3.89 -6.21 -7.62
C THR A 55 3.33 -7.62 -7.31
N PRO A 56 2.77 -8.34 -8.30
CA PRO A 56 2.46 -9.76 -8.14
C PRO A 56 3.72 -10.58 -7.82
N GLY A 57 3.57 -11.71 -7.11
CA GLY A 57 4.69 -12.60 -6.75
C GLY A 57 5.49 -13.18 -7.93
N GLY A 58 4.92 -13.10 -9.14
CA GLY A 58 5.60 -13.42 -10.39
C GLY A 58 4.81 -12.86 -11.58
N PRO A 59 5.43 -12.81 -12.77
CA PRO A 59 4.78 -12.27 -13.95
C PRO A 59 3.55 -13.09 -14.34
N TYR A 60 2.54 -12.41 -14.89
CA TYR A 60 1.45 -13.09 -15.58
C TYR A 60 1.97 -13.81 -16.83
N ARG A 61 1.28 -14.87 -17.26
CA ARG A 61 1.75 -15.76 -18.32
C ARG A 61 1.54 -15.19 -19.73
N GLY A 62 0.84 -14.07 -19.85
CA GLY A 62 0.62 -13.36 -21.11
C GLY A 62 -0.60 -13.85 -21.88
N PHE A 63 -1.48 -14.65 -21.26
CA PHE A 63 -2.74 -15.06 -21.87
C PHE A 63 -3.86 -14.08 -21.52
N THR A 64 -4.85 -13.92 -22.40
CA THR A 64 -6.03 -13.09 -22.12
C THR A 64 -6.78 -13.55 -20.87
N SER A 65 -6.76 -14.86 -20.56
CA SER A 65 -7.32 -15.40 -19.32
C SER A 65 -6.67 -14.82 -18.07
N ASP A 66 -5.40 -14.42 -18.15
CA ASP A 66 -4.67 -13.89 -16.99
C ASP A 66 -5.19 -12.53 -16.53
N LEU A 67 -5.84 -11.77 -17.43
CA LEU A 67 -6.46 -10.49 -17.10
C LEU A 67 -7.51 -10.63 -15.99
N SER A 68 -8.17 -11.79 -15.89
CA SER A 68 -9.14 -12.07 -14.83
C SER A 68 -8.50 -12.22 -13.43
N PHE A 69 -7.19 -12.48 -13.35
CA PHE A 69 -6.48 -12.61 -12.07
C PHE A 69 -5.83 -11.31 -11.61
N VAL A 70 -5.71 -10.30 -12.48
CA VAL A 70 -5.03 -9.04 -12.16
C VAL A 70 -5.71 -8.32 -11.01
N GLU A 71 -7.01 -8.08 -11.13
CA GLU A 71 -7.79 -7.39 -10.08
C GLU A 71 -7.80 -8.20 -8.78
N ALA A 72 -8.00 -9.51 -8.85
CA ALA A 72 -7.99 -10.37 -7.67
C ALA A 72 -6.63 -10.31 -6.93
N ASN A 73 -5.53 -10.26 -7.67
CA ASN A 73 -4.20 -10.10 -7.09
C ASN A 73 -3.98 -8.69 -6.50
N MET A 74 -4.41 -7.62 -7.18
CA MET A 74 -4.39 -6.25 -6.63
C MET A 74 -5.18 -6.15 -5.32
N ILE A 75 -6.38 -6.73 -5.28
CA ILE A 75 -7.23 -6.78 -4.08
C ILE A 75 -6.49 -7.51 -2.96
N TYR A 76 -5.92 -8.67 -3.24
CA TYR A 76 -5.16 -9.45 -2.26
C TYR A 76 -4.00 -8.64 -1.66
N ARG A 77 -3.20 -7.98 -2.49
CA ARG A 77 -2.06 -7.16 -2.06
C ARG A 77 -2.49 -5.99 -1.18
N ARG A 78 -3.58 -5.30 -1.55
CA ARG A 78 -4.18 -4.25 -0.72
C ARG A 78 -4.62 -4.78 0.65
N HIS A 79 -5.25 -5.97 0.71
CA HIS A 79 -5.68 -6.56 1.98
C HIS A 79 -4.50 -6.91 2.89
N LEU A 80 -3.38 -7.39 2.33
CA LEU A 80 -2.18 -7.67 3.12
C LEU A 80 -1.62 -6.40 3.76
N ILE A 81 -1.46 -5.33 2.99
CA ILE A 81 -1.00 -4.03 3.52
C ILE A 81 -1.98 -3.53 4.59
N GLN A 82 -3.29 -3.62 4.34
CA GLN A 82 -4.29 -3.24 5.34
C GLN A 82 -4.25 -4.10 6.61
N SER A 83 -3.92 -5.38 6.52
CA SER A 83 -3.87 -6.28 7.68
C SER A 83 -2.75 -5.96 8.66
N VAL A 84 -1.69 -5.28 8.20
CA VAL A 84 -0.58 -4.83 9.06
C VAL A 84 -0.73 -3.37 9.51
N LEU A 85 -1.65 -2.60 8.92
CA LEU A 85 -2.01 -1.27 9.38
C LEU A 85 -2.88 -1.36 10.63
N ASP A 86 -2.22 -1.50 11.78
CA ASP A 86 -2.82 -1.72 13.10
C ASP A 86 -3.46 -0.46 13.72
N CYS A 87 -4.24 0.30 12.93
CA CYS A 87 -4.96 1.46 13.46
C CYS A 87 -6.19 1.85 12.62
N ASP A 88 -7.32 2.07 13.29
CA ASP A 88 -8.62 2.36 12.68
C ASP A 88 -8.68 3.66 11.86
N ASN A 89 -7.72 4.57 12.02
CA ASN A 89 -7.62 5.81 11.24
C ASN A 89 -6.64 5.69 10.06
N TYR A 90 -5.86 4.62 9.94
CA TYR A 90 -4.91 4.46 8.85
C TYR A 90 -5.57 3.88 7.61
N ARG A 91 -5.25 4.44 6.45
CA ARG A 91 -5.81 4.05 5.16
C ARG A 91 -4.70 3.95 4.12
N LEU A 92 -4.94 3.07 3.16
CA LEU A 92 -4.13 2.89 1.97
C LEU A 92 -4.88 3.48 0.77
N LEU A 93 -4.30 4.47 0.09
CA LEU A 93 -4.94 5.13 -1.05
C LEU A 93 -4.07 4.98 -2.31
N SER A 94 -4.67 4.53 -3.42
CA SER A 94 -4.03 4.53 -4.73
C SER A 94 -4.28 5.86 -5.43
N MET A 95 -3.57 6.90 -5.00
CA MET A 95 -3.62 8.25 -5.57
C MET A 95 -2.26 8.62 -6.14
N ALA A 96 -2.24 9.23 -7.31
CA ALA A 96 -1.00 9.68 -7.95
C ALA A 96 -0.30 10.82 -7.19
N SER A 97 -1.04 11.61 -6.40
CA SER A 97 -0.48 12.71 -5.62
C SER A 97 -1.33 12.98 -4.39
N PHE A 98 -0.67 13.32 -3.27
CA PHE A 98 -1.36 13.77 -2.06
C PHE A 98 -1.67 15.27 -2.15
N PRO A 99 -2.95 15.69 -2.15
CA PRO A 99 -3.32 17.08 -2.46
C PRO A 99 -2.72 18.14 -1.54
N LEU A 100 -2.41 17.78 -0.30
CA LEU A 100 -1.88 18.72 0.70
C LEU A 100 -0.35 18.64 0.84
N LEU A 101 0.36 17.84 0.02
CA LEU A 101 1.81 17.68 0.13
C LEU A 101 2.52 19.05 0.11
N GLY A 102 3.42 19.28 1.07
CA GLY A 102 4.16 20.53 1.21
C GLY A 102 3.42 21.66 1.95
N THR A 103 2.19 21.44 2.40
CA THR A 103 1.49 22.36 3.32
C THR A 103 1.93 22.16 4.77
N ASP A 104 1.57 23.08 5.67
CA ASP A 104 1.84 22.98 7.11
C ASP A 104 1.22 21.75 7.79
N LYS A 105 0.22 21.13 7.17
CA LYS A 105 -0.57 20.01 7.75
C LYS A 105 -0.45 18.71 6.97
N HIS A 106 0.52 18.59 6.07
CA HIS A 106 0.57 17.46 5.14
C HIS A 106 1.01 16.13 5.79
N CYS A 107 1.76 16.19 6.88
CA CYS A 107 2.16 15.06 7.72
C CYS A 107 2.12 15.48 9.19
N ASP A 108 2.30 14.51 10.09
CA ASP A 108 2.62 14.80 11.51
C ASP A 108 4.07 15.28 11.66
#